data_AF-A0AAV9ZU41-F1
#
_entry.id   AF-A0AAV9ZU41-F1
#
_cell.length_a   1.000
_cell.length_b   1.000
_cell.length_c   1.000
_cell.angle_alpha   90.00
_cell.angle_beta   90.00
_cell.angle_gamma   90.00
#
_symmetry.space_group_name_H-M   'P 1'
#
loop_
_entity.id
_entity.type
_entity.pdbx_description
1 polymer ?
#
loop_
_entity_poly.entity_id
_entity_poly.type
_entity_poly.pdbx_seq_one_letter_code
_entity_poly.pdbx_strand_id
1 'polypeptide(L)'
;MRASALPHPPSTAIARSSGRIVDLAMVQNMKHTNWRPKTSWDGCLVLEEEKNISFLLMDFVMGGALLAPAEGPSSLRGRLHYFVDVVDGDMFLRVLNSRDHVCY
;
A
#
# COMPACT_ATOMS: atom_id res chain seq x y z
N MET A 1 42.24 13.29 46.37
CA MET A 1 41.17 12.43 45.81
C MET A 1 41.22 12.53 44.30
N ARG A 2 41.59 11.45 43.60
CA ARG A 2 41.58 11.38 42.13
C ARG A 2 40.22 10.86 41.68
N ALA A 3 39.52 11.61 40.84
CA ALA A 3 38.36 11.11 40.11
C ALA A 3 38.87 10.27 38.92
N SER A 4 38.53 8.99 38.91
CA SER A 4 38.76 8.10 37.77
C SER A 4 37.63 8.29 36.74
N ALA A 5 37.95 8.83 35.57
CA ALA A 5 37.04 8.83 34.44
C ALA A 5 36.85 7.38 33.94
N LEU A 6 35.60 6.92 33.87
CA LEU A 6 35.25 5.65 33.23
C LEU A 6 35.47 5.78 31.70
N PRO A 7 36.00 4.74 31.03
CA PRO A 7 36.17 4.78 29.58
C PRO A 7 34.81 4.87 28.90
N HIS A 8 34.65 5.84 27.99
CA HIS A 8 33.51 5.89 27.08
C HIS A 8 33.54 4.65 26.17
N PRO A 9 32.42 3.92 26.01
CA PRO A 9 32.38 2.84 25.04
C PRO A 9 32.53 3.43 23.63
N PRO A 10 33.27 2.77 22.72
CA PRO A 10 33.39 3.25 21.36
C PRO A 10 32.02 3.19 20.67
N SER A 11 31.50 4.34 20.24
CA SER A 11 30.22 4.49 19.52
C SER A 11 30.23 3.93 18.10
N THR A 12 30.99 2.87 17.83
CA THR A 12 31.07 2.27 16.50
C THR A 12 30.51 0.86 16.57
N ALA A 13 29.20 0.74 16.38
CA ALA A 13 28.58 -0.54 16.08
C ALA A 13 29.07 -1.00 14.70
N ILE A 14 29.93 -2.00 14.67
CA ILE A 14 30.31 -2.67 13.43
C ILE A 14 29.19 -3.64 13.09
N ALA A 15 28.37 -3.30 12.10
CA ALA A 15 27.36 -4.21 11.57
C ALA A 15 28.08 -5.40 10.91
N ARG A 16 28.05 -6.57 11.57
CA ARG A 16 28.51 -7.84 10.98
C ARG A 16 27.38 -8.45 10.17
N SER A 17 27.67 -8.86 8.94
CA SER A 17 26.70 -9.61 8.14
C SER A 17 26.44 -10.97 8.78
N SER A 18 25.16 -11.37 8.84
CA SER A 18 24.76 -12.67 9.38
C SER A 18 24.99 -13.83 8.39
N GLY A 19 25.36 -13.53 7.14
CA GLY A 19 25.46 -14.52 6.06
C GLY A 19 24.11 -15.01 5.52
N ARG A 20 22.98 -14.52 6.04
CA ARG A 20 21.64 -14.90 5.59
C ARG A 20 21.25 -14.09 4.36
N ILE A 21 20.65 -14.78 3.38
CA ILE A 21 19.97 -14.16 2.24
C ILE A 21 18.50 -14.04 2.62
N VAL A 22 17.91 -12.86 2.40
CA VAL A 22 16.50 -12.58 2.66
C VAL A 22 15.89 -11.86 1.47
N ASP A 23 14.64 -12.18 1.17
CA ASP A 23 13.86 -11.48 0.16
C ASP A 23 13.07 -10.33 0.80
N LEU A 24 13.21 -9.13 0.23
CA LEU A 24 12.54 -7.92 0.67
C LEU A 24 11.65 -7.39 -0.45
N ALA A 25 10.39 -7.12 -0.13
CA ALA A 25 9.54 -6.29 -0.98
C ALA A 25 9.66 -4.82 -0.55
N MET A 26 9.81 -3.94 -1.53
CA MET A 26 9.55 -2.52 -1.37
C MET A 26 8.08 -2.28 -1.68
N VAL A 27 7.33 -1.73 -0.73
CA VAL A 27 5.89 -1.50 -0.87
C VAL A 27 5.57 -0.01 -0.78
N GLN A 28 4.68 0.43 -1.65
CA GLN A 28 4.08 1.76 -1.57
C GLN A 28 2.91 1.69 -0.59
N ASN A 29 2.95 2.49 0.47
CA ASN A 29 1.86 2.51 1.44
C ASN A 29 0.61 3.19 0.84
N MET A 30 -0.54 2.68 1.25
CA MET A 30 -1.85 3.14 0.80
C MET A 30 -2.67 3.57 2.01
N LYS A 31 -3.50 4.61 1.85
CA LYS A 31 -4.45 5.08 2.86
C LYS A 31 -5.84 5.22 2.27
N HIS A 32 -6.85 5.22 3.13
CA HIS A 32 -8.20 5.58 2.70
C HIS A 32 -8.24 7.03 2.21
N THR A 33 -8.87 7.26 1.05
CA THR A 33 -9.14 8.61 0.58
C THR A 33 -10.50 9.11 1.06
N ASN A 34 -10.60 10.43 1.27
CA ASN A 34 -11.87 11.10 1.48
C ASN A 34 -12.56 11.45 0.15
N TRP A 35 -11.82 11.36 -0.97
CA TRP A 35 -12.39 11.59 -2.29
C TRP A 35 -13.25 10.40 -2.71
N ARG A 36 -14.39 10.69 -3.35
CA ARG A 36 -15.29 9.66 -3.87
C ARG A 36 -15.53 9.88 -5.37
N PRO A 37 -15.50 8.81 -6.18
CA PRO A 37 -15.88 8.91 -7.58
C PRO A 37 -17.37 9.25 -7.68
N LYS A 38 -17.76 9.90 -8.78
CA LYS A 38 -19.18 10.21 -9.05
C LYS A 38 -20.02 8.94 -9.26
N THR A 39 -19.39 7.89 -9.76
CA THR A 39 -19.96 6.56 -9.95
C THR A 39 -19.24 5.61 -9.01
N SER A 40 -19.88 5.22 -7.92
CA SER A 40 -19.39 4.23 -6.96
C SER A 40 -20.32 3.02 -6.94
N TRP A 41 -19.77 1.82 -6.93
CA TRP A 41 -20.51 0.60 -6.60
C TRP A 41 -20.50 0.37 -5.07
N ASP A 42 -21.40 -0.48 -4.58
CA ASP A 42 -21.40 -0.83 -3.15
C ASP A 42 -20.12 -1.58 -2.78
N GLY A 43 -19.54 -1.26 -1.62
CA GLY A 43 -18.22 -1.78 -1.25
C GLY A 43 -17.03 -1.23 -2.05
N CYS A 44 -17.23 -0.23 -2.92
CA CYS A 44 -16.13 0.41 -3.66
C CYS A 44 -15.14 1.11 -2.73
N LEU A 45 -13.98 0.49 -2.50
CA LEU A 45 -12.87 1.08 -1.76
C LEU A 45 -11.90 1.77 -2.72
N VAL A 46 -11.73 3.08 -2.54
CA VAL A 46 -10.68 3.86 -3.21
C VAL A 46 -9.59 4.18 -2.21
N LEU A 47 -8.35 3.92 -2.61
CA LEU A 47 -7.15 4.15 -1.83
C LEU A 47 -6.29 5.24 -2.48
N GLU A 48 -5.61 6.02 -1.65
CA GLU A 48 -4.60 6.99 -2.08
C GLU A 48 -3.21 6.48 -1.71
N GLU A 49 -2.27 6.57 -2.64
CA GLU A 49 -0.85 6.37 -2.36
C GLU A 49 -0.34 7.41 -1.37
N GLU A 50 0.32 6.92 -0.33
CA GLU A 50 1.13 7.75 0.54
C GLU A 50 2.47 8.10 -0.11
N LYS A 51 3.23 9.02 0.47
CA LYS A 51 4.61 9.30 0.00
C LYS A 51 5.64 8.35 0.60
N ASN A 52 5.26 7.64 1.66
CA ASN A 52 6.17 6.80 2.43
C ASN A 52 6.23 5.41 1.81
N ILE A 53 7.44 4.93 1.60
CA ILE A 53 7.73 3.56 1.18
C ILE A 53 8.08 2.75 2.43
N SER A 54 7.73 1.47 2.43
CA SER A 54 8.12 0.53 3.47
C SER A 54 8.77 -0.71 2.87
N PHE A 55 9.56 -1.41 3.68
CA PHE A 55 10.18 -2.66 3.30
C PHE A 55 9.60 -3.78 4.15
N LEU A 56 9.21 -4.88 3.51
CA LEU A 56 8.66 -6.06 4.17
C LEU A 56 9.51 -7.28 3.81
N LEU A 57 9.80 -8.12 4.80
CA LEU A 57 10.33 -9.46 4.53
C LEU A 57 9.23 -10.28 3.88
N MET A 58 9.54 -10.94 2.78
CA MET A 58 8.56 -11.71 2.00
C MET A 58 7.92 -12.85 2.80
N ASP A 59 8.62 -13.37 3.81
CA ASP A 59 8.12 -14.38 4.75
C ASP A 59 6.84 -13.92 5.50
N PHE A 60 6.58 -12.61 5.57
CA PHE A 60 5.39 -12.03 6.22
C PHE A 60 4.26 -11.67 5.25
N VAL A 61 4.40 -11.94 3.96
CA VAL A 61 3.37 -11.61 2.95
C VAL A 61 2.49 -12.83 2.69
N MET A 62 1.22 -12.78 3.11
CA MET A 62 0.27 -13.90 2.96
C MET A 62 -0.61 -13.82 1.70
N GLY A 63 -0.51 -12.76 0.89
CA GLY A 63 -1.31 -12.60 -0.32
C GLY A 63 -1.16 -11.23 -0.96
N GLY A 64 -1.65 -11.09 -2.20
CA GLY A 64 -1.71 -9.83 -2.93
C GLY A 64 -3.15 -9.44 -3.22
N ALA A 65 -3.39 -8.13 -3.36
CA ALA A 65 -4.64 -7.60 -3.87
C ALA A 65 -4.37 -6.83 -5.16
N LEU A 66 -5.36 -6.78 -6.05
CA LEU A 66 -5.24 -6.01 -7.27
C LEU A 66 -5.67 -4.56 -7.01
N LEU A 67 -4.82 -3.62 -7.39
CA LEU A 67 -5.11 -2.19 -7.36
C LEU A 67 -5.20 -1.67 -8.80
N ALA A 68 -6.37 -1.18 -9.19
CA ALA A 68 -6.59 -0.60 -10.51
C ALA A 68 -6.49 0.94 -10.42
N PRO A 69 -5.74 1.62 -11.31
CA PRO A 69 -5.66 3.09 -11.29
C PRO A 69 -7.04 3.74 -11.40
N ALA A 70 -7.25 4.80 -10.62
CA ALA A 70 -8.47 5.59 -10.64
C ALA A 70 -8.18 7.01 -11.13
N GLU A 71 -9.03 7.51 -12.02
CA GLU A 71 -9.00 8.90 -12.46
C GLU A 71 -9.76 9.78 -11.45
N GLY A 72 -9.07 10.80 -10.95
CA GLY A 72 -9.60 11.68 -9.93
C GLY A 72 -9.20 13.14 -10.14
N PRO A 73 -9.36 13.99 -9.11
CA PRO A 73 -9.02 15.40 -9.21
C PRO A 73 -7.54 15.57 -9.51
N SER A 74 -7.18 16.68 -10.17
CA SER A 74 -5.81 16.97 -10.58
C SER A 74 -4.81 16.90 -9.42
N SER A 75 -5.23 17.24 -8.20
CA SER A 75 -4.40 17.14 -7.00
C SER A 75 -4.02 15.71 -6.62
N LEU A 76 -4.81 14.71 -7.00
CA LEU A 76 -4.62 13.28 -6.67
C LEU A 76 -4.29 12.42 -7.90
N ARG A 77 -4.02 13.04 -9.06
CA ARG A 77 -3.73 12.35 -10.32
C ARG A 77 -2.60 11.33 -10.14
N GLY A 78 -2.85 10.10 -10.61
CA GLY A 78 -1.88 9.00 -10.57
C GLY A 78 -1.65 8.40 -9.18
N ARG A 79 -2.37 8.86 -8.15
CA ARG A 79 -2.22 8.39 -6.77
C ARG A 79 -3.45 7.68 -6.23
N LEU A 80 -4.52 7.58 -7.02
CA LEU A 80 -5.76 6.93 -6.61
C LEU A 80 -5.86 5.56 -7.26
N HIS A 81 -6.31 4.58 -6.46
CA HIS A 81 -6.49 3.21 -6.90
C HIS A 81 -7.80 2.64 -6.37
N TYR A 82 -8.55 1.95 -7.22
CA TYR A 82 -9.63 1.07 -6.78
C TYR A 82 -9.02 -0.20 -6.21
N PHE A 83 -9.45 -0.57 -5.00
CA PHE A 83 -9.17 -1.88 -4.45
C PHE A 83 -10.11 -2.90 -5.09
N VAL A 84 -9.53 -3.89 -5.77
CA VAL A 84 -10.27 -4.98 -6.40
C VAL A 84 -10.12 -6.21 -5.52
N ASP A 85 -11.20 -6.55 -4.82
CA ASP A 85 -11.29 -7.81 -4.11
C ASP A 85 -11.45 -8.94 -5.13
N VAL A 86 -10.43 -9.79 -5.24
CA VAL A 86 -10.38 -10.91 -6.17
C VAL A 86 -10.74 -12.24 -5.51
N VAL A 87 -11.01 -12.25 -4.20
CA VAL A 87 -11.29 -13.49 -3.45
C VAL A 87 -12.71 -13.98 -3.71
N ASP A 88 -13.68 -13.05 -3.83
CA ASP A 88 -15.10 -13.39 -3.92
C ASP A 88 -15.67 -13.36 -5.35
N GLY A 89 -14.84 -13.14 -6.38
CA GLY A 89 -15.19 -13.40 -7.78
C GLY A 89 -16.27 -12.50 -8.41
N ASP A 90 -16.87 -11.57 -7.69
CA ASP A 90 -17.89 -10.63 -8.21
C ASP A 90 -17.29 -9.46 -9.03
N MET A 91 -16.25 -9.74 -9.82
CA MET A 91 -15.79 -8.84 -10.88
C MET A 91 -16.74 -8.93 -12.07
N PHE A 92 -17.77 -8.09 -12.09
CA PHE A 92 -18.54 -7.88 -13.32
C PHE A 92 -18.38 -6.44 -13.82
N LEU A 93 -17.58 -6.32 -14.90
CA LEU A 93 -17.79 -5.32 -15.95
C LEU A 93 -19.26 -5.36 -16.39
N ARG A 94 -20.11 -4.49 -15.86
CA ARG A 94 -21.44 -4.24 -16.42
C ARG A 94 -21.35 -3.10 -17.43
N VAL A 95 -21.11 -3.48 -18.68
CA VAL A 95 -21.45 -2.62 -19.83
C VAL A 95 -22.77 -3.15 -20.38
N LEU A 96 -23.79 -2.29 -20.43
CA LEU A 96 -24.79 -2.28 -21.50
C LEU A 96 -25.51 -0.92 -21.49
N ASN A 97 -25.12 -0.05 -22.43
CA ASN A 97 -25.99 1.01 -22.94
C ASN A 97 -26.75 0.35 -24.10
N SER A 98 -28.06 0.46 -24.29
CA SER A 98 -28.91 1.63 -24.11
C SER A 98 -30.34 1.22 -23.80
N ARG A 99 -30.98 1.91 -22.86
CA ARG A 99 -32.36 1.69 -22.39
C ARG A 99 -32.56 0.33 -21.74
N ASP A 100 -32.17 0.24 -20.47
CA ASP A 100 -33.11 -0.01 -19.38
C ASP A 100 -32.34 -0.18 -18.07
N HIS A 101 -32.99 0.22 -17.00
CA HIS A 101 -32.48 0.29 -15.63
C HIS A 101 -31.79 -0.99 -15.16
N VAL A 102 -30.54 -0.91 -14.72
CA VAL A 102 -30.03 -1.83 -13.69
C VAL A 102 -29.00 -1.13 -12.79
N CYS A 103 -29.39 -0.91 -11.52
CA CYS A 103 -28.51 -0.84 -10.35
C CYS A 103 -28.14 -2.29 -9.98
N TYR A 104 -26.95 -2.66 -9.48
CA TYR A 104 -25.98 -1.99 -8.61
C TYR A 104 -24.56 -2.31 -9.07
#